data_AF-A0A1I1ZWQ5-F1
#
_entry.id   AF-A0A1I1ZWQ5-F1
#
_cell.length_a   1.000
_cell.length_b   1.000
_cell.length_c   1.000
_cell.angle_alpha   90.00
_cell.angle_beta   90.00
_cell.angle_gamma   90.00
#
_symmetry.space_group_name_H-M   'P 1'
#
loop_
_entity.id
_entity.type
_entity.pdbx_description
1 polymer ?
#
loop_
_entity_poly.entity_id
_entity_poly.type
_entity_poly.pdbx_seq_one_letter_code
_entity_poly.pdbx_strand_id
1 'polypeptide(L)'
;MSGEQQPPKKKPIAFAIAIVLLVCSINGNMFLYSQYLSNIQEKKYETGQRVASDAIGAAAFYNAVLPELEKLGKSAELLERNEAQFSAGAAFRHVDHVMGFLKEAHQYNGTEFAADKLEAYFNAVQQSLAKVGSHEGALTAAEQDYLTKLQQAFSKQLEVVTAFNADALESRSLSIQIGNGYNWLELAEELEQAIDEHTDVKLQ
;
A
#
# COMPACT_ATOMS: atom_id res chain seq x y z
N MET A 1 18.79 -79.51 -47.05
CA MET A 1 18.48 -79.13 -45.65
C MET A 1 18.76 -77.65 -45.54
N SER A 2 17.73 -76.82 -45.72
CA SER A 2 17.86 -75.36 -45.76
C SER A 2 17.73 -74.82 -44.34
N GLY A 3 18.72 -74.05 -43.90
CA GLY A 3 18.67 -73.35 -42.63
C GLY A 3 17.76 -72.12 -42.73
N GLU A 4 16.73 -72.07 -41.91
CA GLU A 4 16.00 -70.83 -41.64
C GLU A 4 16.72 -70.08 -40.51
N GLN A 5 17.52 -69.07 -40.90
CA GLN A 5 18.00 -68.05 -39.98
C GLN A 5 16.86 -67.06 -39.72
N GLN A 6 16.25 -67.08 -38.53
CA GLN A 6 15.38 -66.00 -38.08
C GLN A 6 16.19 -64.69 -38.00
N PRO A 7 15.73 -63.58 -38.62
CA PRO A 7 16.45 -62.32 -38.52
C PRO A 7 16.40 -61.79 -37.08
N PRO A 8 17.48 -61.15 -36.59
CA PRO A 8 17.55 -60.65 -35.22
C PRO A 8 16.50 -59.57 -34.99
N LYS A 9 15.63 -59.75 -33.97
CA LYS A 9 14.70 -58.72 -33.50
C LYS A 9 15.49 -57.47 -33.10
N LYS A 10 15.50 -56.44 -33.94
CA LYS A 10 16.04 -55.11 -33.63
C LYS A 10 15.31 -54.58 -32.39
N LYS A 11 16.00 -54.49 -31.25
CA LYS A 11 15.45 -53.93 -30.00
C LYS A 11 14.97 -52.48 -30.27
N PRO A 12 13.88 -52.03 -29.66
CA PRO A 12 13.24 -50.76 -30.01
C PRO A 12 13.99 -49.60 -29.33
N ILE A 13 15.21 -49.33 -29.79
CA ILE A 13 16.06 -48.23 -29.29
C ILE A 13 15.38 -46.88 -29.49
N ALA A 14 14.66 -46.71 -30.61
CA ALA A 14 13.84 -45.52 -30.87
C ALA A 14 12.75 -45.31 -29.82
N PHE A 15 12.15 -46.38 -29.29
CA PHE A 15 11.14 -46.30 -28.24
C PHE A 15 11.75 -45.89 -26.90
N ALA A 16 12.93 -46.42 -26.55
CA ALA A 16 13.66 -46.02 -25.35
C ALA A 16 14.10 -44.55 -25.42
N ILE A 17 14.62 -44.08 -26.56
CA ILE A 17 14.98 -42.67 -26.78
C ILE A 17 13.74 -41.77 -26.69
N ALA A 18 12.62 -42.17 -27.30
CA ALA A 18 11.37 -41.43 -27.23
C ALA A 18 10.85 -41.31 -25.78
N ILE A 19 10.94 -42.38 -24.99
CA ILE A 19 10.58 -42.34 -23.56
C ILE A 19 11.49 -41.38 -22.79
N VAL A 20 12.80 -41.42 -23.00
CA VAL A 20 13.74 -40.51 -22.33
C VAL A 20 13.45 -39.05 -22.71
N LEU A 21 13.23 -38.76 -23.99
CA LEU A 21 12.87 -37.42 -24.46
C LEU A 21 11.52 -36.96 -23.90
N LEU A 22 10.54 -37.86 -23.81
CA LEU A 22 9.23 -37.57 -23.24
C LEU A 22 9.31 -37.28 -21.74
N VAL A 23 10.07 -38.08 -20.98
CA VAL A 23 10.32 -37.85 -19.56
C VAL A 23 11.09 -36.54 -19.34
N CYS A 24 12.11 -36.25 -20.16
CA CYS A 24 12.83 -34.97 -20.11
C CYS A 24 11.91 -33.78 -20.44
N SER A 25 11.00 -33.91 -21.42
CA SER A 25 10.03 -32.85 -21.77
C SER A 25 9.03 -32.60 -20.65
N ILE A 26 8.50 -33.65 -20.03
CA ILE A 26 7.56 -33.53 -18.91
C ILE A 26 8.25 -32.90 -17.70
N ASN A 27 9.44 -33.38 -17.33
CA ASN A 27 10.21 -32.84 -16.21
C ASN A 27 10.64 -31.39 -16.46
N GLY A 28 11.04 -31.05 -17.69
CA GLY A 28 11.39 -29.69 -18.08
C GLY A 28 10.21 -28.73 -17.95
N ASN A 29 9.03 -29.12 -18.43
CA ASN A 29 7.81 -28.32 -18.27
C ASN A 29 7.40 -28.17 -16.80
N MET A 30 7.50 -29.24 -16.01
CA MET A 30 7.20 -29.19 -14.57
C MET A 30 8.18 -28.28 -13.81
N PHE A 31 9.47 -28.31 -14.16
CA PHE A 31 10.48 -27.43 -13.58
C PHE A 31 10.21 -25.95 -13.92
N LEU A 32 9.95 -25.64 -15.20
CA LEU A 32 9.62 -24.28 -15.65
C LEU A 32 8.34 -23.77 -14.98
N TYR A 33 7.32 -24.62 -14.86
CA TYR A 33 6.07 -24.28 -14.17
C TYR A 33 6.29 -24.03 -12.67
N SER A 34 7.12 -24.83 -12.01
CA SER A 34 7.51 -24.61 -10.61
C SER A 34 8.25 -23.28 -10.42
N GLN A 35 9.20 -22.96 -11.31
CA GLN A 35 9.93 -21.69 -11.27
C GLN A 35 8.99 -20.50 -11.52
N TYR A 36 8.06 -20.63 -12.47
CA TYR A 36 7.04 -19.63 -12.75
C TYR A 36 6.13 -19.38 -11.53
N LEU A 37 5.63 -20.44 -10.89
CA LEU A 37 4.81 -20.33 -9.68
C LEU A 37 5.59 -19.69 -8.52
N SER A 38 6.85 -20.08 -8.32
CA SER A 38 7.72 -19.49 -7.30
C SER A 38 7.91 -17.99 -7.53
N ASN A 39 8.15 -17.58 -8.78
CA ASN A 39 8.31 -16.17 -9.13
C ASN A 39 7.03 -15.36 -8.90
N ILE A 40 5.86 -15.93 -9.19
CA ILE A 40 4.58 -15.27 -8.89
C ILE A 40 4.40 -15.11 -7.39
N GLN A 41 4.62 -16.18 -6.61
CA GLN A 41 4.46 -16.13 -5.16
C GLN A 41 5.41 -15.12 -4.52
N GLU A 42 6.65 -15.01 -5.01
CA GLU A 42 7.60 -13.99 -4.53
C GLU A 42 7.10 -12.58 -4.82
N LYS A 43 6.65 -12.30 -6.05
CA LYS A 43 6.07 -10.99 -6.39
C LYS A 43 4.85 -10.65 -5.53
N LYS A 44 4.00 -11.63 -5.26
CA LYS A 44 2.82 -11.46 -4.40
C LYS A 44 3.22 -11.22 -2.95
N TYR A 45 4.21 -11.94 -2.45
CA TYR A 45 4.79 -11.72 -1.14
C TYR A 45 5.34 -10.30 -1.00
N GLU A 46 6.21 -9.86 -1.91
CA GLU A 46 6.78 -8.51 -1.91
C GLU A 46 5.70 -7.43 -1.96
N THR A 47 4.67 -7.62 -2.79
CA THR A 47 3.53 -6.69 -2.89
C THR A 47 2.77 -6.62 -1.58
N GLY A 48 2.47 -7.76 -0.96
CA GLY A 48 1.82 -7.77 0.34
C GLY A 48 2.63 -7.12 1.45
N GLN A 49 3.95 -7.27 1.44
CA GLN A 49 4.82 -6.56 2.37
C GLN A 49 4.80 -5.05 2.18
N ARG A 50 4.84 -4.56 0.94
CA ARG A 50 4.74 -3.12 0.65
C ARG A 50 3.41 -2.55 1.11
N VAL A 51 2.30 -3.17 0.71
CA VAL A 51 0.94 -2.78 1.11
C VAL A 51 0.82 -2.74 2.64
N ALA A 52 1.30 -3.77 3.34
CA ALA A 52 1.25 -3.80 4.79
C ALA A 52 2.12 -2.71 5.44
N SER A 53 3.34 -2.50 4.95
CA SER A 53 4.23 -1.45 5.43
C SER A 53 3.63 -0.07 5.24
N ASP A 54 3.00 0.17 4.09
CA ASP A 54 2.37 1.44 3.76
C ASP A 54 1.09 1.67 4.57
N ALA A 55 0.28 0.65 4.83
CA ALA A 55 -0.85 0.74 5.75
C ALA A 55 -0.40 1.09 7.17
N ILE A 56 0.65 0.43 7.69
CA ILE A 56 1.21 0.74 9.02
C ILE A 56 1.76 2.17 9.05
N GLY A 57 2.50 2.58 8.02
CA GLY A 57 3.06 3.92 7.92
C GLY A 57 2.00 5.01 7.81
N ALA A 58 0.92 4.75 7.06
CA ALA A 58 -0.25 5.62 6.96
C ALA A 58 -0.95 5.77 8.32
N ALA A 59 -1.18 4.67 9.04
CA ALA A 59 -1.72 4.72 10.39
C ALA A 59 -0.81 5.51 11.35
N ALA A 60 0.52 5.33 11.23
CA ALA A 60 1.49 6.08 12.02
C ALA A 60 1.44 7.59 11.73
N PHE A 61 1.28 7.99 10.47
CA PHE A 61 1.08 9.38 10.08
C PHE A 61 -0.13 9.99 10.80
N TYR A 62 -1.30 9.35 10.68
CA TYR A 62 -2.53 9.88 11.28
C TYR A 62 -2.49 9.91 12.81
N ASN A 63 -1.96 8.85 13.44
CA ASN A 63 -1.77 8.79 14.89
C ASN A 63 -0.78 9.85 15.41
N ALA A 64 0.20 10.26 14.59
CA ALA A 64 1.15 11.31 14.95
C ALA A 64 0.57 12.72 14.76
N VAL A 65 -0.20 12.96 13.69
CA VAL A 65 -0.69 14.31 13.36
C VAL A 65 -1.94 14.69 14.15
N LEU A 66 -2.87 13.76 14.42
CA LEU A 66 -4.15 14.05 15.08
C LEU A 66 -3.99 14.71 16.48
N PRO A 67 -3.13 14.22 17.38
CA PRO A 67 -2.89 14.86 18.67
C PRO A 67 -2.32 16.28 18.53
N GLU A 68 -1.50 16.51 17.51
CA GLU A 68 -0.92 17.84 17.26
C GLU A 68 -1.95 18.82 16.69
N LEU A 69 -2.90 18.35 15.88
CA LEU A 69 -4.06 19.15 15.47
C LEU A 69 -4.93 19.52 16.67
N GLU A 70 -5.11 18.60 17.62
CA GLU A 70 -5.86 18.86 18.85
C GLU A 70 -5.16 19.91 19.72
N LYS A 71 -3.84 19.80 19.87
CA LYS A 71 -3.03 20.81 20.57
C LYS A 71 -3.14 22.17 19.88
N LEU A 72 -2.94 22.23 18.56
CA LEU A 72 -3.09 23.46 17.78
C LEU A 72 -4.43 24.15 18.06
N GLY A 73 -5.53 23.39 18.07
CA GLY A 73 -6.88 23.93 18.30
C GLY A 73 -7.13 24.42 19.74
N LYS A 74 -6.34 23.98 20.71
CA LYS A 74 -6.48 24.35 22.13
C LYS A 74 -5.44 25.38 22.60
N SER A 75 -4.37 25.57 21.86
CA SER A 75 -3.28 26.48 22.22
C SER A 75 -3.74 27.93 22.27
N ALA A 76 -3.52 28.57 23.42
CA ALA A 76 -3.77 30.00 23.61
C ALA A 76 -2.55 30.84 23.24
N GLU A 77 -1.34 30.28 23.37
CA GLU A 77 -0.08 30.98 23.14
C GLU A 77 0.56 30.62 21.80
N LEU A 78 1.29 31.59 21.24
CA LEU A 78 2.01 31.43 19.98
C LEU A 78 3.11 30.36 20.06
N LEU A 79 3.77 30.20 21.22
CA LEU A 79 4.82 29.21 21.40
C LEU A 79 4.25 27.79 21.31
N GLU A 80 3.16 27.52 22.04
CA GLU A 80 2.47 26.22 22.01
C GLU A 80 1.98 25.88 20.60
N ARG A 81 1.44 26.86 19.86
CA ARG A 81 1.03 26.67 18.46
C ARG A 81 2.21 26.34 17.55
N ASN A 82 3.34 27.02 17.69
CA ASN A 82 4.52 26.74 16.89
C ASN A 82 5.08 25.34 17.16
N GLU A 83 5.11 24.90 18.42
CA GLU A 83 5.55 23.55 18.78
C GLU A 83 4.65 22.47 18.19
N ALA A 84 3.32 22.66 18.28
CA ALA A 84 2.34 21.75 17.72
C ALA A 84 2.38 21.75 16.18
N GLN A 85 2.56 22.91 15.54
CA GLN A 85 2.76 23.02 14.09
C GLN A 85 4.03 22.30 13.63
N PHE A 86 5.16 22.48 14.34
CA PHE A 86 6.41 21.82 14.02
C PHE A 86 6.29 20.30 14.14
N SER A 87 5.65 19.83 15.22
CA SER A 87 5.42 18.41 15.47
C SER A 87 4.48 17.80 14.43
N ALA A 88 3.40 18.49 14.07
CA ALA A 88 2.52 18.11 12.97
C ALA A 88 3.30 18.03 11.65
N GLY A 89 4.11 19.03 11.32
CA GLY A 89 4.96 19.04 10.13
C GLY A 89 5.97 17.90 10.08
N ALA A 90 6.49 17.46 11.22
CA ALA A 90 7.37 16.29 11.30
C ALA A 90 6.66 14.97 10.94
N ALA A 91 5.35 14.87 11.25
CA ALA A 91 4.52 13.71 10.90
C ALA A 91 4.31 13.60 9.38
N PHE A 92 4.22 14.72 8.65
CA PHE A 92 4.08 14.72 7.18
C PHE A 92 5.23 14.02 6.43
N ARG A 93 6.35 13.69 7.08
CA ARG A 93 7.37 12.81 6.51
C ARG A 93 6.88 11.38 6.24
N HIS A 94 5.76 10.99 6.85
CA HIS A 94 5.14 9.68 6.66
C HIS A 94 3.98 9.68 5.66
N VAL A 95 3.68 10.83 5.02
CA VAL A 95 2.59 10.93 4.03
C VAL A 95 2.81 10.02 2.83
N ASP A 96 4.07 9.75 2.47
CA ASP A 96 4.43 8.84 1.38
C ASP A 96 3.85 7.44 1.56
N HIS A 97 3.59 7.00 2.80
CA HIS A 97 2.95 5.72 3.07
C HIS A 97 1.46 5.73 2.74
N VAL A 98 0.76 6.85 2.95
CA VAL A 98 -0.64 7.01 2.50
C VAL A 98 -0.68 6.93 0.98
N MET A 99 0.24 7.63 0.31
CA MET A 99 0.35 7.61 -1.14
C MET A 99 0.74 6.22 -1.66
N GLY A 100 1.67 5.53 -1.00
CA GLY A 100 2.12 4.19 -1.34
C GLY A 100 0.98 3.18 -1.29
N PHE A 101 0.17 3.22 -0.22
CA PHE A 101 -0.98 2.34 -0.06
C PHE A 101 -2.00 2.49 -1.20
N LEU A 102 -2.36 3.73 -1.54
CA LEU A 102 -3.27 4.01 -2.66
C LEU A 102 -2.64 3.63 -4.01
N LYS A 103 -1.36 3.97 -4.21
CA LYS A 103 -0.64 3.63 -5.45
C LYS A 103 -0.63 2.13 -5.72
N GLU A 104 -0.40 1.29 -4.71
CA GLU A 104 -0.43 -0.15 -4.87
C GLU A 104 -1.84 -0.64 -5.29
N ALA A 105 -2.92 -0.02 -4.79
CA ALA A 105 -4.29 -0.35 -5.20
C ALA A 105 -4.55 -0.04 -6.68
N HIS A 106 -4.13 1.14 -7.15
CA HIS A 106 -4.23 1.51 -8.56
C HIS A 106 -3.38 0.60 -9.46
N GLN A 107 -2.16 0.27 -9.03
CA GLN A 107 -1.29 -0.67 -9.75
C GLN A 107 -1.91 -2.06 -9.83
N TYR A 108 -2.58 -2.53 -8.77
CA TYR A 108 -3.28 -3.80 -8.76
C TYR A 108 -4.46 -3.81 -9.73
N ASN A 109 -5.26 -2.73 -9.74
CA ASN A 109 -6.44 -2.59 -10.59
C ASN A 109 -6.12 -2.17 -12.04
N GLY A 110 -4.87 -1.80 -12.33
CA GLY A 110 -4.45 -1.32 -13.65
C GLY A 110 -5.02 0.07 -13.99
N THR A 111 -5.34 0.88 -12.98
CA THR A 111 -5.86 2.23 -13.13
C THR A 111 -4.75 3.28 -12.98
N GLU A 112 -4.96 4.47 -13.51
CA GLU A 112 -4.03 5.59 -13.35
C GLU A 112 -4.10 6.12 -11.92
N PHE A 113 -2.95 6.31 -11.27
CA PHE A 113 -2.84 6.90 -9.95
C PHE A 113 -2.57 8.40 -10.05
N ALA A 114 -3.50 9.23 -9.58
CA ALA A 114 -3.41 10.68 -9.63
C ALA A 114 -2.53 11.26 -8.51
N ALA A 115 -1.23 10.91 -8.51
CA ALA A 115 -0.28 11.32 -7.47
C ALA A 115 -0.27 12.85 -7.24
N ASP A 116 -0.25 13.64 -8.31
CA ASP A 116 -0.20 15.11 -8.23
C ASP A 116 -1.39 15.71 -7.46
N LYS A 117 -2.59 15.11 -7.58
CA LYS A 117 -3.79 15.55 -6.87
C LYS A 117 -3.63 15.34 -5.36
N LEU A 118 -3.11 14.17 -4.98
CA LEU A 118 -2.93 13.78 -3.59
C LEU A 118 -1.80 14.58 -2.93
N GLU A 119 -0.69 14.80 -3.65
CA GLU A 119 0.39 15.68 -3.21
C GLU A 119 -0.11 17.11 -3.00
N ALA A 120 -0.91 17.64 -3.95
CA ALA A 120 -1.48 18.97 -3.84
C ALA A 120 -2.40 19.11 -2.62
N TYR A 121 -3.18 18.08 -2.28
CA TYR A 121 -4.00 18.04 -1.08
C TYR A 121 -3.15 18.14 0.19
N PHE A 122 -2.18 17.25 0.39
CA PHE A 122 -1.34 17.26 1.59
C PHE A 122 -0.49 18.52 1.71
N ASN A 123 0.02 19.05 0.59
CA ASN A 123 0.72 20.33 0.54
C ASN A 123 -0.20 21.49 0.97
N ALA A 124 -1.45 21.52 0.51
CA ALA A 124 -2.42 22.53 0.91
C ALA A 124 -2.75 22.47 2.41
N VAL A 125 -2.86 21.25 2.97
CA VAL A 125 -3.03 21.06 4.42
C VAL A 125 -1.81 21.59 5.16
N GLN A 126 -0.60 21.22 4.77
CA GLN A 126 0.63 21.67 5.44
C GLN A 126 0.78 23.20 5.39
N GLN A 127 0.46 23.84 4.26
CA GLN A 127 0.44 25.30 4.14
C GLN A 127 -0.60 25.96 5.04
N SER A 128 -1.79 25.35 5.16
CA SER A 128 -2.84 25.86 6.03
C SER A 128 -2.45 25.74 7.51
N LEU A 129 -1.87 24.61 7.92
CA LEU A 129 -1.32 24.45 9.28
C LEU A 129 -0.19 25.43 9.58
N ALA A 130 0.67 25.74 8.61
CA ALA A 130 1.71 26.75 8.77
C ALA A 130 1.13 28.15 9.02
N LYS A 131 0.04 28.51 8.33
CA LYS A 131 -0.67 29.79 8.58
C LYS A 131 -1.26 29.82 10.00
N VAL A 132 -1.94 28.75 10.41
CA VAL A 132 -2.52 28.60 11.75
C VAL A 132 -1.45 28.64 12.86
N GLY A 133 -0.28 28.04 12.63
CA GLY A 133 0.80 28.02 13.60
C GLY A 133 1.50 29.37 13.80
N SER A 134 1.57 30.18 12.74
CA SER A 134 2.43 31.38 12.69
C SER A 134 1.73 32.71 12.93
N HIS A 135 0.40 32.77 12.92
CA HIS A 135 -0.30 34.04 13.16
C HIS A 135 -0.31 34.42 14.65
N GLU A 136 -0.18 35.72 14.94
CA GLU A 136 -0.27 36.25 16.30
C GLU A 136 -1.73 36.31 16.79
N GLY A 137 -1.91 36.28 18.11
CA GLY A 137 -3.23 36.38 18.74
C GLY A 137 -3.93 35.03 18.92
N ALA A 138 -5.20 35.06 19.32
CA ALA A 138 -6.00 33.84 19.45
C ALA A 138 -6.44 33.32 18.07
N LEU A 139 -6.67 32.01 17.97
CA LEU A 139 -7.24 31.40 16.77
C LEU A 139 -8.54 32.10 16.37
N THR A 140 -8.65 32.45 15.09
CA THR A 140 -9.89 32.95 14.51
C THR A 140 -10.93 31.83 14.41
N ALA A 141 -12.21 32.21 14.29
CA ALA A 141 -13.29 31.24 14.11
C ALA A 141 -13.11 30.36 12.86
N ALA A 142 -12.53 30.93 11.79
CA ALA A 142 -12.24 30.20 10.56
C ALA A 142 -11.15 29.14 10.76
N GLU A 143 -10.11 29.45 11.53
CA GLU A 143 -9.03 28.51 11.83
C GLU A 143 -9.51 27.38 12.76
N GLN A 144 -10.36 27.70 13.74
CA GLN A 144 -10.98 26.67 14.59
C GLN A 144 -11.88 25.74 13.78
N ASP A 145 -12.72 26.27 12.88
CA ASP A 145 -13.55 25.46 11.99
C ASP A 145 -12.71 24.59 11.05
N TYR A 146 -11.65 25.16 10.47
CA TYR A 146 -10.69 24.43 9.63
C TYR A 146 -10.04 23.27 10.38
N LEU A 147 -9.46 23.51 11.57
CA LEU A 147 -8.83 22.47 12.39
C LEU A 147 -9.84 21.38 12.79
N THR A 148 -11.07 21.76 13.13
CA THR A 148 -12.13 20.80 13.48
C THR A 148 -12.47 19.89 12.31
N LYS A 149 -12.66 20.46 11.11
CA LYS A 149 -12.93 19.69 9.89
C LYS A 149 -11.76 18.79 9.51
N LEU A 150 -10.53 19.29 9.64
CA LEU A 150 -9.34 18.51 9.36
C LEU A 150 -9.18 17.33 10.33
N GLN A 151 -9.43 17.54 11.63
CA GLN A 151 -9.43 16.48 12.63
C GLN A 151 -10.50 15.41 12.33
N GLN A 152 -11.68 15.81 11.90
CA GLN A 152 -12.73 14.88 11.49
C GLN A 152 -12.31 14.08 10.26
N ALA A 153 -11.76 14.74 9.24
CA ALA A 153 -11.24 14.11 8.03
C ALA A 153 -10.15 13.08 8.35
N PHE A 154 -9.13 13.47 9.12
CA PHE A 154 -8.01 12.60 9.48
C PHE A 154 -8.42 11.49 10.44
N SER A 155 -9.42 11.71 11.31
CA SER A 155 -9.99 10.64 12.14
C SER A 155 -10.69 9.57 11.29
N LYS A 156 -11.49 9.99 10.29
CA LYS A 156 -12.14 9.06 9.35
C LYS A 156 -11.10 8.29 8.52
N GLN A 157 -10.07 8.97 8.04
CA GLN A 157 -8.98 8.33 7.28
C GLN A 157 -8.19 7.33 8.16
N LEU A 158 -7.94 7.66 9.43
CA LEU A 158 -7.32 6.74 10.38
C LEU A 158 -8.20 5.50 10.61
N GLU A 159 -9.51 5.66 10.76
CA GLU A 159 -10.44 4.54 10.95
C GLU A 159 -10.36 3.54 9.78
N VAL A 160 -10.36 4.06 8.54
CA VAL A 160 -10.22 3.21 7.34
C VAL A 160 -8.88 2.47 7.32
N VAL A 161 -7.77 3.16 7.55
CA VAL A 161 -6.44 2.54 7.51
C VAL A 161 -6.23 1.55 8.66
N THR A 162 -6.79 1.81 9.84
CA THR A 162 -6.68 0.90 11.00
C THR A 162 -7.58 -0.32 10.89
N ALA A 163 -8.60 -0.29 10.04
CA ALA A 163 -9.39 -1.48 9.70
C ALA A 163 -8.54 -2.53 8.93
N PHE A 164 -7.43 -2.11 8.32
CA PHE A 164 -6.45 -3.04 7.75
C PHE A 164 -5.71 -3.77 8.88
N ASN A 165 -5.95 -5.07 9.01
CA ASN A 165 -5.17 -5.89 9.94
C ASN A 165 -3.74 -6.10 9.40
N ALA A 166 -2.79 -5.37 9.98
CA ALA A 166 -1.39 -5.35 9.58
C ALA A 166 -0.53 -6.50 10.14
N ASP A 167 -1.14 -7.53 10.77
CA ASP A 167 -0.46 -8.80 11.14
C ASP A 167 0.18 -9.53 9.92
N ALA A 168 -0.09 -9.02 8.72
CA ALA A 168 0.56 -9.30 7.44
C ALA A 168 2.08 -9.55 7.47
N LEU A 169 2.83 -8.80 8.29
CA LEU A 169 4.29 -8.94 8.41
C LEU A 169 4.71 -10.17 9.22
N GLU A 170 3.80 -10.77 9.98
CA GLU A 170 4.09 -11.91 10.86
C GLU A 170 4.14 -13.23 10.10
N SER A 171 3.61 -13.29 8.87
CA SER A 171 3.50 -14.53 8.10
C SER A 171 3.63 -14.31 6.59
N ARG A 172 4.51 -15.10 5.96
CA ARG A 172 4.64 -15.18 4.49
C ARG A 172 3.32 -15.51 3.80
N SER A 173 2.48 -16.33 4.42
CA SER A 173 1.16 -16.70 3.87
C SER A 173 0.22 -15.50 3.84
N LEU A 174 0.18 -14.71 4.93
CA LEU A 174 -0.66 -13.51 5.01
C LEU A 174 -0.19 -12.44 4.03
N SER A 175 1.12 -12.20 3.94
CA SER A 175 1.71 -11.33 2.93
C SER A 175 1.30 -11.74 1.50
N ILE A 176 1.33 -13.03 1.15
CA ILE A 176 0.88 -13.48 -0.17
C ILE A 176 -0.62 -13.25 -0.38
N GLN A 177 -1.47 -13.46 0.64
CA GLN A 177 -2.91 -13.19 0.55
C GLN A 177 -3.20 -11.71 0.28
N ILE A 178 -2.50 -10.82 0.98
CA ILE A 178 -2.60 -9.38 0.77
C ILE A 178 -2.10 -9.02 -0.64
N GLY A 179 -0.97 -9.57 -1.09
CA GLY A 179 -0.52 -9.36 -2.48
C GLY A 179 -1.51 -9.84 -3.55
N ASN A 180 -2.44 -10.73 -3.18
CA ASN A 180 -3.55 -11.18 -4.03
C ASN A 180 -4.80 -10.30 -3.90
N GLY A 181 -4.71 -9.14 -3.26
CA GLY A 181 -5.83 -8.19 -3.12
C GLY A 181 -6.77 -8.47 -1.95
N TYR A 182 -6.46 -9.45 -1.09
CA TYR A 182 -7.38 -9.85 -0.02
C TYR A 182 -7.46 -8.77 1.08
N ASN A 183 -8.66 -8.26 1.33
CA ASN A 183 -9.01 -7.45 2.50
C ASN A 183 -8.30 -6.08 2.62
N TRP A 184 -7.93 -5.45 1.50
CA TRP A 184 -7.33 -4.10 1.53
C TRP A 184 -7.67 -3.21 0.33
N LEU A 185 -8.08 -3.77 -0.80
CA LEU A 185 -8.44 -2.97 -1.98
C LEU A 185 -9.66 -2.08 -1.71
N GLU A 186 -10.69 -2.62 -1.04
CA GLU A 186 -11.87 -1.86 -0.61
C GLU A 186 -11.49 -0.76 0.39
N LEU A 187 -10.55 -1.03 1.31
CA LEU A 187 -10.05 -0.03 2.25
C LEU A 187 -9.27 1.08 1.56
N ALA A 188 -8.51 0.76 0.51
CA ALA A 188 -7.81 1.78 -0.29
C ALA A 188 -8.82 2.69 -1.02
N GLU A 189 -9.89 2.12 -1.58
CA GLU A 189 -10.97 2.89 -2.20
C GLU A 189 -11.71 3.77 -1.17
N GLU A 190 -12.04 3.23 0.00
CA GLU A 190 -12.65 3.98 1.10
C GLU A 190 -11.73 5.11 1.59
N LEU A 191 -10.41 4.90 1.62
CA LEU A 191 -9.44 5.90 2.02
C LEU A 191 -9.35 7.02 0.99
N GLU A 192 -9.27 6.68 -0.29
CA GLU A 192 -9.25 7.65 -1.38
C GLU A 192 -10.53 8.49 -1.37
N GLN A 193 -11.70 7.85 -1.20
CA GLN A 193 -12.97 8.55 -1.07
C GLN A 193 -12.99 9.48 0.16
N ALA A 194 -12.48 9.02 1.31
CA ALA A 194 -12.40 9.83 2.52
C ALA A 194 -11.46 11.05 2.35
N ILE A 195 -10.47 10.99 1.47
CA ILE A 195 -9.62 12.12 1.10
C ILE A 195 -10.34 13.06 0.14
N ASP A 196 -11.00 12.51 -0.88
CA ASP A 196 -11.72 13.28 -1.89
C ASP A 196 -12.88 14.10 -1.30
N GLU A 197 -13.64 13.52 -0.36
CA GLU A 197 -14.72 14.21 0.37
C GLU A 197 -14.24 15.46 1.13
N HIS A 198 -12.94 15.53 1.47
CA HIS A 198 -12.35 16.60 2.27
C HIS A 198 -11.31 17.43 1.50
N THR A 199 -11.18 17.23 0.18
CA THR A 199 -10.23 17.98 -0.66
C THR A 199 -10.56 19.48 -0.76
N ASP A 200 -11.83 19.84 -0.47
CA ASP A 200 -12.31 21.22 -0.40
C ASP A 200 -12.03 21.92 0.94
N VAL A 201 -11.47 21.21 1.94
CA VAL A 201 -11.12 21.79 3.24
C VAL A 201 -9.86 22.63 3.08
N LYS A 202 -10.04 23.90 2.70
CA LYS A 202 -8.98 24.91 2.63
C LYS A 202 -9.30 26.05 3.57
N LEU A 203 -8.28 26.53 4.29
CA LEU A 203 -8.36 27.80 4.98
C LEU A 203 -8.45 28.90 3.90
N GLN A 204 -9.64 29.48 3.73
CA GLN A 204 -9.89 30.58 2.80
C GLN A 204 -9.14 31.84 3.21
#